data_AF-A0A847C176-F1
#
_entry.id   AF-A0A847C176-F1
#
_cell.length_a   1.000
_cell.length_b   1.000
_cell.length_c   1.000
_cell.angle_alpha   90.00
_cell.angle_beta   90.00
_cell.angle_gamma   90.00
#
_symmetry.space_group_name_H-M   'P 1'
#
loop_
_entity.id
_entity.type
_entity.pdbx_description
1 polymer ?
#
loop_
_entity_poly.entity_id
_entity_poly.type
_entity_poly.pdbx_seq_one_letter_code
_entity_poly.pdbx_strand_id
1 'polypeptide(L)'
;MDKTIMAVIIGGAIVNYVIRVAPVLLSKGRRMPPFLATFLNIMPVAALGALIFPGIIESFPEKPIAGIAGVFVAALVSYFADGLVFPVVAAIAASWFTMRFF
;
A
#
# COMPACT_ATOMS: atom_id res chain seq x y z
N MET A 1 13.24 -28.20 -13.47
CA MET A 1 13.08 -27.21 -12.39
C MET A 1 14.32 -27.26 -11.52
N ASP A 2 15.10 -26.18 -11.49
CA ASP A 2 16.32 -26.14 -10.68
C ASP A 2 16.00 -26.26 -9.19
N LYS A 3 16.78 -27.09 -8.48
CA LYS A 3 16.68 -27.25 -7.01
C LYS A 3 16.72 -25.91 -6.28
N THR A 4 17.45 -24.94 -6.81
CA THR A 4 17.56 -23.57 -6.29
C THR A 4 16.21 -22.85 -6.28
N ILE A 5 15.42 -22.95 -7.36
CA ILE A 5 14.10 -22.30 -7.44
C ILE A 5 13.14 -22.94 -6.46
N MET A 6 13.16 -24.27 -6.34
CA MET A 6 12.31 -25.00 -5.40
C MET A 6 12.65 -24.68 -3.94
N ALA A 7 13.93 -24.52 -3.60
CA ALA A 7 14.37 -24.10 -2.27
C ALA A 7 13.93 -22.67 -1.94
N VAL A 8 13.99 -21.74 -2.89
CA VAL A 8 13.52 -20.35 -2.70
C VAL A 8 12.01 -20.30 -2.50
N ILE A 9 11.23 -21.08 -3.26
CA ILE A 9 9.77 -21.14 -3.12
C ILE A 9 9.39 -21.69 -1.74
N ILE A 10 9.96 -22.83 -1.33
CA ILE A 10 9.65 -23.46 -0.04
C ILE A 10 10.10 -22.56 1.11
N GLY A 11 11.31 -22.00 1.05
CA GLY A 11 11.81 -21.06 2.05
C GLY A 11 10.94 -19.82 2.17
N GLY A 12 10.58 -19.20 1.04
CA GLY A 12 9.71 -18.02 1.00
C GLY A 12 8.29 -18.30 1.50
N ALA A 13 7.75 -19.50 1.22
CA ALA A 13 6.45 -19.93 1.72
C ALA A 13 6.46 -20.09 3.24
N ILE A 14 7.49 -20.75 3.81
CA ILE A 14 7.63 -20.92 5.26
C ILE A 14 7.74 -19.57 5.95
N VAL A 15 8.62 -18.69 5.48
CA VAL A 15 8.83 -17.36 6.09
C VAL A 15 7.55 -16.54 6.08
N ASN A 16 6.84 -16.47 4.94
CA ASN A 16 5.56 -15.75 4.86
C ASN A 16 4.49 -16.32 5.78
N TYR A 17 4.41 -17.65 5.88
CA TYR A 17 3.43 -18.31 6.74
C TYR A 17 3.70 -18.01 8.22
N VAL A 18 4.98 -18.07 8.63
CA VAL A 18 5.39 -17.71 9.99
C VAL A 18 5.05 -16.26 10.30
N ILE A 19 5.38 -15.30 9.43
CA ILE A 19 5.06 -13.88 9.63
C ILE A 19 3.55 -13.65 9.75
N ARG A 20 2.72 -14.35 8.96
CA ARG A 20 1.25 -14.24 9.02
C ARG A 20 0.62 -14.87 10.25
N VAL A 21 1.14 -16.01 10.71
CA VAL A 21 0.56 -16.77 11.82
C VAL A 21 1.09 -16.31 13.18
N ALA A 22 2.28 -15.71 13.22
CA ALA A 22 2.85 -15.09 14.42
C ALA A 22 1.89 -14.12 15.14
N PRO A 23 1.25 -13.13 14.48
CA PRO A 23 0.32 -12.23 15.15
C PRO A 23 -0.92 -12.98 15.69
N VAL A 24 -1.38 -14.04 15.00
CA VAL A 24 -2.54 -14.83 15.45
C VAL A 24 -2.21 -15.66 16.70
N LEU A 25 -1.03 -16.29 16.73
CA LEU A 25 -0.57 -17.08 17.88
C LEU A 25 -0.27 -16.22 19.11
N LEU A 26 0.37 -15.06 18.90
CA LEU A 26 0.67 -14.11 19.99
C LEU A 26 -0.59 -13.44 20.55
N SER A 27 -1.64 -13.30 19.74
CA SER A 27 -2.90 -12.67 20.15
C SER A 27 -3.89 -13.62 20.84
N LYS A 28 -3.63 -14.95 20.85
CA LYS A 28 -4.51 -15.93 21.50
C LYS A 28 -4.31 -15.90 23.03
N GLY A 29 -5.09 -15.07 23.72
CA GLY A 29 -5.27 -15.12 25.18
C GLY A 29 -4.47 -14.11 26.01
N ARG A 30 -3.54 -13.36 25.43
CA ARG A 30 -2.98 -12.15 26.08
C ARG A 30 -3.70 -10.92 25.55
N ARG A 31 -4.21 -10.07 26.45
CA ARG A 31 -4.51 -8.68 26.08
C ARG A 31 -3.19 -8.09 25.61
N MET A 32 -3.06 -7.83 24.30
CA MET A 32 -1.92 -7.08 23.79
C MET A 32 -1.80 -5.80 24.62
N PRO A 33 -0.59 -5.44 25.10
CA PRO A 33 -0.44 -4.22 25.87
C PRO A 33 -0.95 -3.05 25.01
N PRO A 34 -1.70 -2.11 25.60
CA PRO A 34 -2.40 -1.06 24.85
C PRO A 34 -1.46 -0.25 23.94
N PHE A 35 -0.19 -0.09 24.36
CA PHE A 35 0.85 0.51 23.54
C PHE A 35 1.11 -0.24 22.23
N LEU A 36 1.25 -1.57 22.27
CA LEU A 36 1.58 -2.39 21.11
C LEU A 36 0.39 -2.51 20.15
N ALA A 37 -0.83 -2.60 20.68
CA ALA A 37 -2.05 -2.61 19.87
C ALA A 37 -2.23 -1.29 19.12
N THR A 38 -2.02 -0.15 19.78
CA THR A 38 -2.04 1.17 19.14
C THR A 38 -0.93 1.31 18.10
N PHE A 39 0.30 0.89 18.42
CA PHE A 39 1.42 0.93 17.49
C PHE A 39 1.17 0.09 16.23
N LEU A 40 0.67 -1.15 16.38
CA LEU A 40 0.36 -2.04 15.27
C LEU A 40 -0.82 -1.55 14.40
N ASN A 41 -1.75 -0.76 14.95
CA ASN A 41 -2.83 -0.15 14.16
C ASN A 41 -2.36 1.06 13.35
N ILE A 42 -1.44 1.86 13.88
CA ILE A 42 -0.94 3.08 13.23
C ILE A 42 0.15 2.74 12.20
N MET A 43 0.99 1.73 12.48
CA MET A 43 2.11 1.35 11.62
C MET A 43 1.72 1.11 10.15
N PRO A 44 0.68 0.32 9.82
CA PRO A 44 0.33 0.02 8.44
C PRO A 44 -0.04 1.27 7.66
N VAL A 45 -0.81 2.18 8.26
CA VAL A 45 -1.23 3.43 7.61
C VAL A 45 -0.03 4.36 7.41
N ALA A 46 0.84 4.48 8.42
CA ALA A 46 2.06 5.28 8.30
C ALA A 46 3.03 4.72 7.25
N ALA A 47 3.21 3.40 7.21
CA ALA A 47 4.07 2.72 6.24
C ALA A 47 3.52 2.88 4.81
N LEU A 48 2.22 2.68 4.60
CA LEU A 48 1.58 2.90 3.30
C LEU A 48 1.74 4.36 2.85
N GLY A 49 1.52 5.33 3.75
CA GLY A 49 1.74 6.75 3.43
C GLY A 49 3.18 7.06 3.04
N ALA A 50 4.15 6.54 3.82
CA ALA A 50 5.58 6.73 3.56
C ALA A 50 6.05 6.08 2.25
N LEU A 51 5.43 4.98 1.82
CA LEU A 51 5.71 4.29 0.56
C LEU A 51 5.01 4.96 -0.64
N ILE A 52 3.79 5.42 -0.46
CA ILE A 52 3.00 6.05 -1.53
C ILE A 52 3.58 7.42 -1.87
N PHE A 53 3.99 8.22 -0.88
CA PHE A 53 4.51 9.58 -1.08
C PHE A 53 5.65 9.68 -2.12
N PRO A 54 6.76 8.94 -2.00
CA PRO A 54 7.80 8.95 -3.03
C PRO A 54 7.29 8.37 -4.35
N GLY A 55 6.44 7.34 -4.32
CA GLY A 55 5.84 6.76 -5.51
C GLY A 55 5.08 7.77 -6.36
N ILE A 56 4.41 8.75 -5.74
CA ILE A 56 3.68 9.81 -6.46
C ILE A 56 4.63 10.70 -7.26
N ILE A 57 5.79 11.03 -6.69
CA ILE A 57 6.77 11.95 -7.27
C ILE A 57 7.60 11.24 -8.33
N GLU A 58 8.03 10.01 -8.05
CA GLU A 58 8.92 9.22 -8.91
C GLU A 58 8.20 8.56 -10.10
N SER A 59 6.88 8.34 -10.02
CA SER A 59 6.12 7.67 -11.09
C SER A 59 6.13 8.41 -12.42
N PHE A 60 6.34 9.74 -12.42
CA PHE A 60 6.33 10.56 -13.63
C PHE A 60 7.59 11.44 -13.70
N PRO A 61 8.74 10.88 -14.10
CA PRO A 61 10.03 11.58 -14.07
C PRO A 61 10.05 12.88 -14.88
N GLU A 62 9.30 12.93 -15.98
CA GLU A 62 9.20 14.12 -16.84
C GLU A 62 8.26 15.18 -16.25
N LYS A 63 7.21 14.77 -15.52
CA LYS A 63 6.09 15.64 -15.08
C LYS A 63 5.51 15.17 -13.73
N PRO A 64 6.17 15.47 -12.60
CA PRO A 64 5.69 15.08 -11.27
C PRO A 64 4.32 15.67 -10.91
N ILE A 65 3.90 16.75 -11.59
CA ILE A 65 2.58 17.38 -11.46
C ILE A 65 1.45 16.39 -11.77
N ALA A 66 1.65 15.44 -12.69
CA ALA A 66 0.65 14.42 -13.03
C ALA A 66 0.36 13.46 -11.86
N GLY A 67 1.39 13.10 -11.09
CA GLY A 67 1.23 12.29 -9.87
C GLY A 67 0.45 13.04 -8.79
N ILE A 68 0.82 14.30 -8.53
CA ILE A 68 0.16 15.14 -7.53
C ILE A 68 -1.31 15.36 -7.88
N ALA A 69 -1.62 15.66 -9.15
CA ALA A 69 -2.97 15.83 -9.64
C ALA A 69 -3.81 14.55 -9.47
N GLY A 70 -3.25 13.39 -9.82
CA GLY A 70 -3.91 12.10 -9.65
C GLY A 70 -4.27 11.80 -8.21
N VAL A 71 -3.35 12.06 -7.26
CA VAL A 71 -3.58 11.86 -5.82
C VAL A 71 -4.59 12.84 -5.26
N PHE A 72 -4.52 14.10 -5.68
CA PHE A 72 -5.48 15.12 -5.25
C PHE A 72 -6.91 14.76 -5.67
N VAL A 73 -7.08 14.31 -6.92
CA VAL A 73 -8.39 13.84 -7.43
C VAL A 73 -8.82 12.56 -6.72
N ALA A 74 -7.92 11.59 -6.51
CA ALA A 74 -8.21 10.38 -5.76
C ALA A 74 -8.73 10.70 -4.35
N ALA A 75 -8.04 11.59 -3.64
CA ALA A 75 -8.40 12.03 -2.31
C ALA A 75 -9.79 12.69 -2.30
N LEU A 76 -10.05 13.61 -3.23
CA LEU A 76 -11.32 14.31 -3.32
C LEU A 76 -12.48 13.35 -3.62
N VAL A 77 -12.32 12.45 -4.57
CA VAL A 77 -13.35 11.47 -4.95
C VAL A 77 -13.57 10.44 -3.84
N SER A 78 -12.53 10.06 -3.09
CA SER A 78 -12.66 9.10 -1.98
C SER A 78 -13.54 9.61 -0.84
N TYR A 79 -13.73 10.92 -0.70
CA TYR A 79 -14.66 11.48 0.29
C TYR A 79 -16.13 11.25 -0.06
N PHE A 80 -16.46 11.10 -1.34
CA PHE A 80 -17.85 10.99 -1.80
C PHE A 80 -18.21 9.58 -2.30
N ALA A 81 -17.22 8.78 -2.69
CA ALA A 81 -17.43 7.45 -3.23
C ALA A 81 -17.27 6.38 -2.14
N ASP A 82 -18.31 5.56 -1.96
CA ASP A 82 -18.22 4.33 -1.18
C ASP A 82 -17.45 3.26 -1.96
N GLY A 83 -16.13 3.20 -1.75
CA GLY A 83 -15.27 2.14 -2.26
C GLY A 83 -14.04 2.63 -3.02
N LEU A 84 -13.17 1.68 -3.37
CA LEU A 84 -11.84 1.99 -3.91
C LEU A 84 -11.81 2.14 -5.44
N VAL A 85 -12.81 1.61 -6.14
CA VAL A 85 -12.83 1.57 -7.61
C VAL A 85 -12.96 2.97 -8.21
N PHE A 86 -13.92 3.78 -7.73
CA PHE A 86 -14.16 5.13 -8.28
C PHE A 86 -12.97 6.09 -8.07
N PRO A 87 -12.37 6.19 -6.87
CA PRO A 87 -11.18 7.02 -6.65
C PRO A 87 -10.00 6.63 -7.56
N VAL A 88 -9.78 5.32 -7.76
CA VAL A 88 -8.68 4.83 -8.61
C VAL A 88 -8.91 5.19 -10.06
N VAL A 89 -10.12 4.97 -10.60
CA VAL A 89 -10.45 5.32 -11.98
C VAL A 89 -10.33 6.83 -12.21
N ALA A 90 -10.81 7.64 -11.26
CA ALA A 90 -10.69 9.09 -11.34
C ALA A 90 -9.22 9.57 -11.29
N ALA A 91 -8.39 8.96 -10.45
CA ALA A 91 -6.96 9.25 -10.36
C ALA A 91 -6.22 8.96 -11.68
N ILE A 92 -6.53 7.82 -12.31
CA ILE A 92 -5.96 7.41 -13.61
C ILE A 92 -6.38 8.39 -14.70
N ALA A 93 -7.66 8.77 -14.74
CA ALA A 93 -8.15 9.74 -15.72
C ALA A 93 -7.49 11.12 -15.54
N ALA A 94 -7.33 11.58 -14.30
CA ALA A 94 -6.70 12.85 -13.98
C ALA A 94 -5.20 12.88 -14.30
N SER A 95 -4.46 11.82 -13.95
CA SER A 95 -3.04 11.72 -14.26
C SER A 95 -2.81 11.66 -15.78
N TRP A 96 -3.62 10.90 -16.51
CA TRP A 96 -3.57 10.82 -17.96
C TRP A 96 -3.86 12.17 -18.63
N PHE A 97 -4.91 12.88 -18.19
CA PHE A 97 -5.23 14.21 -18.71
C PHE A 97 -4.11 15.21 -18.46
N THR A 98 -3.53 15.20 -17.25
CA THR A 98 -2.43 16.08 -16.87
C THR A 98 -1.18 15.79 -17.70
N MET A 99 -0.84 14.53 -17.94
CA MET A 99 0.30 14.13 -18.76
C MET A 99 0.13 14.47 -20.25
N ARG A 100 -1.12 14.53 -20.74
CA ARG A 100 -1.43 14.83 -22.14
C ARG A 100 -1.42 16.32 -22.46
N PHE A 101 -1.91 17.16 -21.54
CA PHE A 101 -2.05 18.61 -21.76
C PHE A 101 -0.86 19.43 -21.27
N PHE A 102 -0.19 18.97 -20.22
CA PHE A 102 1.00 19.58 -19.65
C PHE A 102 2.19 18.71 -19.96
#